data_AF-A0A8S4SNX4-F1
#
_entry.id   AF-A0A8S4SNX4-F1
#
_cell.length_a   1.000
_cell.length_b   1.000
_cell.length_c   1.000
_cell.angle_alpha   90.00
_cell.angle_beta   90.00
_cell.angle_gamma   90.00
#
_symmetry.space_group_name_H-M   'P 1'
#
loop_
_entity.id
_entity.type
_entity.pdbx_description
1 polymer ?
#
loop_
_entity_poly.entity_id
_entity_poly.type
_entity_poly.pdbx_seq_one_letter_code
_entity_poly.pdbx_strand_id
1 'polypeptide(L)'
;MTNLCVQKRRRHRRLRTTTTTEPAMLAAARLFPPAAHVQREDAEAEHVELDMAERLDEKRFQEAERARINELMNEIPDEEDGNEVFLDDPCLKVHCSAGRVCEIDEHGDAVCNCIKECPYETDSRRKLFPIRAPLMALEHCIAPFLNRCDEDNDHRITLAEWGKCLQLEEYELEDRCDELVDEDGNTKKEE
;
A
#
# COMPACT_ATOMS: atom_id res chain seq x y z
N MET A 1 -8.82 37.25 -37.50
CA MET A 1 -8.16 36.00 -37.91
C MET A 1 -6.73 36.02 -37.38
N THR A 2 -6.48 35.43 -36.22
CA THR A 2 -5.12 35.24 -35.69
C THR A 2 -5.02 33.81 -35.17
N ASN A 3 -4.10 33.07 -35.78
CA ASN A 3 -3.94 31.63 -35.65
C ASN A 3 -3.41 31.23 -34.27
N LEU A 4 -4.11 30.32 -33.59
CA LEU A 4 -3.55 29.55 -32.47
C LEU A 4 -2.57 28.52 -33.01
N CYS A 5 -1.28 28.65 -32.68
CA CYS A 5 -0.30 27.60 -32.88
C CYS A 5 -0.39 26.58 -31.73
N VAL A 6 -1.06 25.46 -31.97
CA VAL A 6 -1.13 24.32 -31.05
C VAL A 6 0.22 23.60 -31.04
N GLN A 7 1.01 23.78 -29.99
CA GLN A 7 2.23 23.01 -29.77
C GLN A 7 1.88 21.55 -29.45
N LYS A 8 1.89 20.69 -30.47
CA LYS A 8 1.83 19.23 -30.30
C LYS A 8 3.10 18.76 -29.59
N ARG A 9 3.00 18.45 -28.29
CA ARG A 9 4.07 17.78 -27.54
C ARG A 9 4.26 16.36 -28.10
N ARG A 10 5.37 16.12 -28.82
CA ARG A 10 5.76 14.76 -29.26
C ARG A 10 6.14 13.93 -28.03
N ARG A 11 5.39 12.87 -27.72
CA ARG A 11 5.80 11.89 -26.71
C ARG A 11 6.98 11.09 -27.27
N HIS A 12 8.17 11.26 -26.70
CA HIS A 12 9.30 10.36 -26.97
C HIS A 12 9.04 9.02 -26.30
N ARG A 13 8.79 7.98 -27.10
CA ARG A 13 8.78 6.58 -26.65
C ARG A 13 10.22 6.18 -26.33
N ARG A 14 10.59 6.15 -25.05
CA ARG A 14 11.86 5.52 -24.64
C ARG A 14 11.69 4.00 -24.79
N LEU A 15 12.48 3.39 -25.67
CA LEU A 15 12.63 1.94 -25.74
C LEU A 15 13.40 1.50 -24.48
N ARG A 16 12.91 0.45 -23.81
CA ARG A 16 13.58 -0.15 -22.66
C ARG A 16 14.73 -1.00 -23.21
N THR A 17 15.97 -0.55 -23.06
CA THR A 17 17.16 -1.35 -23.36
C THR A 17 17.53 -2.14 -22.12
N THR A 18 17.29 -3.46 -22.12
CA THR A 18 17.87 -4.37 -21.13
C THR A 18 19.18 -4.90 -21.70
N THR A 19 20.31 -4.30 -21.29
CA THR A 19 21.62 -4.92 -21.49
C THR A 19 21.75 -6.05 -20.47
N THR A 20 21.61 -7.29 -20.93
CA THR A 20 22.04 -8.46 -20.14
C THR A 20 23.55 -8.56 -20.32
N THR A 21 24.30 -8.15 -19.32
CA THR A 21 25.68 -8.60 -19.12
C THR A 21 25.61 -9.70 -18.08
N GLU A 22 25.85 -10.94 -18.51
CA GLU A 22 25.92 -12.09 -17.61
C GLU A 22 27.05 -11.88 -16.59
N PRO A 23 26.80 -12.10 -15.28
CA PRO A 23 27.86 -12.07 -14.28
C PRO A 23 28.82 -13.25 -14.48
N ALA A 24 30.10 -13.01 -14.25
CA ALA A 24 31.25 -13.89 -14.50
C ALA A 24 31.32 -15.20 -13.66
N MET A 25 30.19 -15.70 -13.17
CA MET A 25 30.09 -16.93 -12.39
C MET A 25 30.01 -18.20 -13.26
N LEU A 26 29.76 -18.05 -14.58
CA LEU A 26 29.57 -19.19 -15.50
C LEU A 26 30.83 -19.67 -16.26
N ALA A 27 32.03 -19.21 -15.90
CA ALA A 27 33.26 -19.57 -16.62
C ALA A 27 34.07 -20.73 -15.99
N ALA A 28 33.74 -21.19 -14.78
CA ALA A 28 34.60 -22.11 -14.02
C ALA A 28 34.32 -23.62 -14.20
N ALA A 29 33.44 -24.04 -15.12
CA ALA A 29 33.00 -25.44 -15.21
C ALA A 29 33.73 -26.31 -16.25
N ARG A 30 34.92 -25.95 -16.74
CA ARG A 30 35.57 -26.68 -17.85
C ARG A 30 36.95 -27.30 -17.60
N LEU A 31 37.37 -27.50 -16.35
CA LEU A 31 38.68 -28.12 -16.10
C LEU A 31 38.67 -29.08 -14.90
N PHE A 32 38.10 -30.29 -15.00
CA PHE A 32 38.53 -31.46 -14.20
C PHE A 32 38.09 -32.78 -14.91
N PRO A 33 38.97 -33.81 -15.04
CA PRO A 33 38.73 -35.07 -15.76
C PRO A 33 37.93 -36.11 -14.94
N PRO A 34 37.40 -37.20 -15.55
CA PRO A 34 36.38 -38.04 -14.94
C PRO A 34 36.99 -39.12 -14.04
N ALA A 35 36.43 -39.28 -12.84
CA ALA A 35 36.65 -40.47 -12.03
C ALA A 35 35.39 -40.83 -11.24
N ALA A 36 35.17 -42.15 -11.15
CA ALA A 36 34.23 -42.87 -10.30
C ALA A 36 32.81 -43.11 -10.87
N HIS A 37 32.70 -44.28 -11.48
CA HIS A 37 31.50 -45.11 -11.56
C HIS A 37 30.95 -45.36 -10.14
N VAL A 38 29.82 -44.75 -9.79
CA VAL A 38 28.96 -45.18 -8.68
C VAL A 38 27.59 -45.48 -9.28
N GLN A 39 27.07 -46.66 -8.96
CA GLN A 39 25.91 -47.24 -9.61
C GLN A 39 24.68 -46.36 -9.48
N ARG A 40 24.14 -45.99 -10.64
CA ARG A 40 22.96 -45.17 -10.83
C ARG A 40 21.80 -46.09 -11.18
N GLU A 41 21.35 -46.91 -10.24
CA GLU A 41 20.11 -47.69 -10.40
C GLU A 41 19.22 -47.67 -9.14
N ASP A 42 19.71 -47.27 -7.97
CA ASP A 42 18.90 -47.26 -6.73
C ASP A 42 18.43 -45.85 -6.29
N ALA A 43 19.10 -44.78 -6.73
CA ALA A 43 18.77 -43.40 -6.31
C ALA A 43 17.61 -42.75 -7.09
N GLU A 44 17.30 -43.28 -8.28
CA GLU A 44 16.17 -42.78 -9.11
C GLU A 44 14.83 -43.30 -8.59
N ALA A 45 14.78 -44.53 -8.06
CA ALA A 45 13.59 -45.10 -7.44
C ALA A 45 13.22 -44.38 -6.13
N GLU A 46 14.20 -44.07 -5.28
CA GLU A 46 13.95 -43.35 -4.02
C GLU A 46 13.44 -41.91 -4.23
N HIS A 47 13.94 -41.20 -5.24
CA HIS A 47 13.49 -39.83 -5.55
C HIS A 47 12.05 -39.81 -6.11
N VAL A 48 11.66 -40.84 -6.86
CA VAL A 48 10.29 -40.98 -7.39
C VAL A 48 9.31 -41.37 -6.27
N GLU A 49 9.70 -42.25 -5.34
CA GLU A 49 8.90 -42.60 -4.16
C GLU A 49 8.68 -41.39 -3.24
N LEU A 50 9.68 -40.52 -3.07
CA LEU A 50 9.55 -39.28 -2.29
C LEU A 50 8.59 -38.27 -2.95
N ASP A 51 8.65 -38.07 -4.28
CA ASP A 51 7.71 -37.20 -5.01
C ASP A 51 6.26 -37.74 -4.97
N MET A 52 6.11 -39.07 -5.00
CA MET A 52 4.81 -39.72 -4.82
C MET A 52 4.27 -39.55 -3.39
N ALA A 53 5.11 -39.65 -2.37
CA ALA A 53 4.74 -39.43 -0.98
C ALA A 53 4.31 -37.97 -0.73
N GLU A 54 5.04 -36.97 -1.24
CA GLU A 54 4.69 -35.56 -1.08
C GLU A 54 3.35 -35.21 -1.75
N ARG A 55 3.09 -35.75 -2.95
CA ARG A 55 1.82 -35.54 -3.66
C ARG A 55 0.64 -36.21 -2.94
N LEU A 56 0.86 -37.33 -2.26
CA LEU A 56 -0.16 -38.00 -1.43
C LEU A 56 -0.44 -37.21 -0.14
N ASP A 57 0.60 -36.66 0.50
CA ASP A 57 0.45 -35.82 1.70
C ASP A 57 -0.29 -34.51 1.38
N GLU A 58 0.02 -33.85 0.26
CA GLU A 58 -0.70 -32.67 -0.23
C GLU A 58 -2.18 -33.00 -0.52
N LYS A 59 -2.44 -34.12 -1.20
CA LYS A 59 -3.81 -34.57 -1.49
C LYS A 59 -4.58 -34.90 -0.21
N ARG A 60 -3.94 -35.53 0.77
CA ARG A 60 -4.54 -35.87 2.06
C ARG A 60 -4.83 -34.62 2.90
N PHE A 61 -3.96 -33.62 2.83
CA PHE A 61 -4.19 -32.30 3.42
C PHE A 61 -5.38 -31.62 2.77
N GLN A 62 -5.44 -31.57 1.43
CA GLN A 62 -6.57 -31.00 0.70
C GLN A 62 -7.89 -31.74 0.94
N GLU A 63 -7.87 -33.08 1.04
CA GLU A 63 -9.04 -33.90 1.35
C GLU A 63 -9.51 -33.68 2.79
N ALA A 64 -8.59 -33.55 3.75
CA ALA A 64 -8.92 -33.22 5.13
C ALA A 64 -9.51 -31.81 5.24
N GLU A 65 -8.97 -30.84 4.51
CA GLU A 65 -9.50 -29.47 4.48
C GLU A 65 -10.86 -29.42 3.80
N ARG A 66 -11.05 -30.14 2.68
CA ARG A 66 -12.35 -30.29 2.04
C ARG A 66 -13.36 -30.99 2.94
N ALA A 67 -12.94 -32.00 3.71
CA ALA A 67 -13.81 -32.67 4.67
C ALA A 67 -14.23 -31.73 5.80
N ARG A 68 -13.30 -30.93 6.35
CA ARG A 68 -13.61 -29.87 7.33
C ARG A 68 -14.57 -28.83 6.77
N ILE A 69 -14.33 -28.36 5.54
CA ILE A 69 -15.21 -27.40 4.86
C ILE A 69 -16.59 -28.02 4.62
N ASN A 70 -16.66 -29.29 4.20
CA ASN A 70 -17.91 -29.98 3.94
C ASN A 70 -18.69 -30.27 5.23
N GLU A 71 -18.00 -30.56 6.34
CA GLU A 71 -18.60 -30.66 7.68
C GLU A 71 -19.18 -29.31 8.11
N LEU A 72 -18.44 -28.22 7.90
CA LEU A 72 -18.90 -26.85 8.16
C LEU A 72 -20.09 -26.44 7.27
N MET A 73 -20.12 -26.87 6.01
CA MET A 73 -21.25 -26.62 5.09
C MET A 73 -22.48 -27.46 5.44
N ASN A 74 -22.30 -28.68 5.98
CA ASN A 74 -23.39 -29.55 6.41
C ASN A 74 -23.99 -29.16 7.78
N GLU A 75 -23.31 -28.31 8.56
CA GLU A 75 -23.86 -27.69 9.77
C GLU A 75 -24.72 -26.44 9.47
N ILE A 76 -24.71 -25.97 8.22
CA ILE A 76 -25.65 -24.96 7.75
C ILE A 76 -26.95 -25.71 7.39
N PRO A 77 -28.05 -25.54 8.14
CA PRO A 77 -29.28 -26.22 7.80
C PRO A 77 -29.81 -25.71 6.45
N ASP A 78 -30.08 -26.62 5.53
CA ASP A 78 -30.89 -26.36 4.33
C ASP A 78 -32.35 -26.10 4.77
N GLU A 79 -32.62 -24.93 5.37
CA GLU A 79 -33.98 -24.46 5.57
C GLU A 79 -34.42 -23.70 4.31
N GLU A 80 -35.00 -24.42 3.34
CA GLU A 80 -36.04 -23.84 2.50
C GLU A 80 -37.31 -23.64 3.35
N ASP A 81 -37.30 -22.62 4.21
CA ASP A 81 -38.50 -21.90 4.65
C ASP A 81 -38.13 -20.42 4.78
N GLY A 82 -39.02 -19.56 4.29
CA GLY A 82 -38.69 -18.19 3.94
C GLY A 82 -38.10 -17.35 5.08
N ASN A 83 -37.14 -16.51 4.69
CA ASN A 83 -36.58 -15.37 5.42
C ASN A 83 -35.29 -15.61 6.22
N GLU A 84 -34.25 -16.14 5.58
CA GLU A 84 -32.92 -15.61 5.85
C GLU A 84 -32.93 -14.14 5.42
N VAL A 85 -33.11 -13.22 6.38
CA VAL A 85 -32.69 -11.84 6.19
C VAL A 85 -31.17 -11.90 6.16
N PHE A 86 -30.62 -12.21 5.00
CA PHE A 86 -29.22 -11.97 4.72
C PHE A 86 -29.04 -10.46 4.89
N LEU A 87 -28.58 -10.05 6.08
CA LEU A 87 -28.21 -8.69 6.40
C LEU A 87 -26.93 -8.41 5.63
N ASP A 88 -27.09 -8.23 4.32
CA ASP A 88 -26.05 -7.74 3.42
C ASP A 88 -25.49 -6.48 4.08
N ASP A 89 -24.24 -6.52 4.55
CA ASP A 89 -23.58 -5.33 5.07
C ASP A 89 -23.63 -4.25 3.97
N PRO A 90 -24.36 -3.14 4.20
CA PRO A 90 -24.54 -2.08 3.23
C PRO A 90 -23.21 -1.50 2.73
N CYS A 91 -22.13 -1.61 3.52
CA CYS A 91 -20.81 -1.10 3.19
C CYS A 91 -19.99 -2.02 2.27
N LEU A 92 -20.34 -3.30 2.09
CA LEU A 92 -19.56 -4.24 1.27
C LEU A 92 -19.48 -3.83 -0.21
N LYS A 93 -20.51 -3.15 -0.72
CA LYS A 93 -20.60 -2.71 -2.13
C LYS A 93 -20.37 -1.21 -2.31
N VAL A 94 -20.19 -0.45 -1.23
CA VAL A 94 -20.06 1.01 -1.29
C VAL A 94 -18.60 1.40 -1.48
N HIS A 95 -18.34 2.21 -2.51
CA HIS A 95 -17.04 2.80 -2.75
C HIS A 95 -17.07 4.28 -2.38
N CYS A 96 -16.54 4.61 -1.21
CA CYS A 96 -16.39 5.99 -0.79
C CYS A 96 -15.25 6.70 -1.55
N SER A 97 -15.40 8.01 -1.75
CA SER A 97 -14.34 8.85 -2.32
C SER A 97 -13.11 8.90 -1.39
N ALA A 98 -12.00 9.44 -1.90
CA ALA A 98 -10.77 9.59 -1.11
C ALA A 98 -11.00 10.29 0.24
N GLY A 99 -10.37 9.77 1.29
CA GLY A 99 -10.47 10.31 2.66
C GLY A 99 -11.76 9.98 3.40
N ARG A 100 -12.61 9.08 2.87
CA ARG A 100 -13.84 8.65 3.53
C ARG A 100 -13.84 7.16 3.83
N VAL A 101 -14.50 6.79 4.92
CA VAL A 101 -14.73 5.42 5.37
C VAL A 101 -16.25 5.18 5.37
N CYS A 102 -16.67 4.00 4.93
CA CYS A 102 -18.06 3.59 5.00
C CYS A 102 -18.37 3.15 6.43
N GLU A 103 -19.41 3.73 7.02
CA GLU A 103 -19.95 3.41 8.33
C GLU A 103 -21.46 3.19 8.18
N ILE A 104 -22.04 2.26 8.95
CA ILE A 104 -23.48 2.03 8.97
C ILE A 104 -24.08 2.95 10.03
N ASP A 105 -25.12 3.70 9.67
CA ASP A 105 -25.80 4.60 10.60
C ASP A 105 -26.84 3.89 11.49
N GLU A 106 -27.57 4.66 12.32
CA GLU A 106 -28.61 4.14 13.20
C GLU A 106 -29.82 3.53 12.44
N HIS A 107 -30.00 3.88 11.16
CA HIS A 107 -31.08 3.39 10.30
C HIS A 107 -30.68 2.14 9.51
N GLY A 108 -29.41 1.73 9.57
CA GLY A 108 -28.88 0.62 8.79
C GLY A 108 -28.46 1.02 7.38
N ASP A 109 -28.27 2.32 7.10
CA ASP A 109 -27.82 2.82 5.80
C ASP A 109 -26.29 2.98 5.77
N ALA A 110 -25.67 2.68 4.63
CA ALA A 110 -24.25 2.92 4.40
C ALA A 110 -23.98 4.43 4.18
N VAL A 111 -23.16 5.02 5.05
CA VAL A 111 -22.78 6.43 5.02
C VAL A 111 -21.26 6.58 4.90
N CYS A 112 -20.80 7.38 3.92
CA CYS A 112 -19.39 7.69 3.74
C CYS A 112 -18.97 8.91 4.57
N ASN A 113 -18.38 8.68 5.74
CA ASN A 113 -17.89 9.71 6.66
C ASN A 113 -16.40 10.00 6.45
N CYS A 114 -15.97 11.23 6.76
CA CYS A 114 -14.56 11.60 6.72
C CYS A 114 -13.74 10.81 7.75
N ILE A 115 -12.59 10.28 7.33
CA ILE A 115 -11.67 9.58 8.22
C ILE A 115 -11.26 10.49 9.39
N LYS A 116 -11.30 9.94 10.61
CA LYS A 116 -10.97 10.67 11.85
C LYS A 116 -9.54 10.42 12.31
N GLU A 117 -9.10 9.18 12.17
CA GLU A 117 -7.79 8.73 12.59
C GLU A 117 -7.00 8.21 11.39
N CYS A 118 -5.78 8.73 11.23
CA CYS A 118 -4.88 8.28 10.18
C CYS A 118 -4.13 7.03 10.66
N PRO A 119 -4.02 5.98 9.85
CA PRO A 119 -3.18 4.84 10.18
C PRO A 119 -1.71 5.26 10.27
N TYR A 120 -0.97 4.64 11.18
CA TYR A 120 0.46 4.90 11.32
C TYR A 120 1.24 4.34 10.14
N GLU A 121 1.93 5.21 9.40
CA GLU A 121 2.73 4.85 8.23
C GLU A 121 4.21 4.66 8.62
N THR A 122 4.71 3.43 8.47
CA THR A 122 6.11 3.09 8.78
C THR A 122 7.04 3.29 7.59
N ASP A 123 6.52 3.25 6.36
CA ASP A 123 7.33 3.41 5.15
C ASP A 123 7.66 4.89 4.91
N SER A 124 8.95 5.23 5.00
CA SER A 124 9.44 6.58 4.75
C SER A 124 9.15 7.09 3.33
N ARG A 125 8.92 6.21 2.35
CA ARG A 125 8.54 6.59 0.98
C ARG A 125 7.08 7.00 0.85
N ARG A 126 6.24 6.59 1.80
CA ARG A 126 4.81 6.94 1.88
C ARG A 126 4.56 8.13 2.81
N LYS A 127 5.58 8.53 3.58
CA LYS A 127 5.62 9.83 4.25
C LYS A 127 5.56 10.92 3.17
N LEU A 128 4.60 11.82 3.32
CA LEU A 128 3.98 12.58 2.24
C LEU A 128 4.98 13.43 1.45
N PHE A 129 5.19 13.09 0.17
CA PHE A 129 5.85 13.95 -0.79
C PHE A 129 5.24 13.82 -2.19
N PRO A 130 4.82 14.90 -2.88
CA PRO A 130 4.40 16.23 -2.39
C PRO A 130 2.92 16.21 -1.95
N ILE A 131 2.64 16.84 -0.81
CA ILE A 131 1.34 16.82 -0.11
C ILE A 131 0.20 17.46 -0.92
N ARG A 132 0.52 18.35 -1.87
CA ARG A 132 -0.48 19.11 -2.63
C ARG A 132 -1.44 18.23 -3.43
N ALA A 133 -0.93 17.23 -4.16
CA ALA A 133 -1.77 16.40 -5.04
C ALA A 133 -2.72 15.48 -4.25
N PRO A 134 -2.28 14.77 -3.20
CA PRO A 134 -3.18 14.01 -2.33
C PRO A 134 -4.24 14.87 -1.64
N LEU A 135 -3.87 16.07 -1.15
CA LEU A 135 -4.81 16.93 -0.41
C LEU A 135 -5.96 17.47 -1.26
N MET A 136 -5.77 17.66 -2.57
CA MET A 136 -6.85 18.09 -3.47
C MET A 136 -8.01 17.07 -3.52
N ALA A 137 -7.72 15.77 -3.40
CA ALA A 137 -8.76 14.75 -3.39
C ALA A 137 -9.51 14.66 -2.05
N LEU A 138 -8.95 15.24 -0.98
CA LEU A 138 -9.51 15.24 0.38
C LEU A 138 -10.11 16.60 0.78
N GLU A 139 -10.23 17.55 -0.15
CA GLU A 139 -10.69 18.91 0.11
C GLU A 139 -12.00 18.94 0.92
N HIS A 140 -12.96 18.07 0.60
CA HIS A 140 -14.24 17.98 1.33
C HIS A 140 -14.10 17.62 2.81
N CYS A 141 -13.05 16.89 3.20
CA CYS A 141 -12.78 16.53 4.60
C CYS A 141 -11.88 17.53 5.31
N ILE A 142 -10.89 18.10 4.62
CA ILE A 142 -9.89 18.99 5.24
C ILE A 142 -10.34 20.46 5.25
N ALA A 143 -11.18 20.89 4.31
CA ALA A 143 -11.59 22.30 4.21
C ALA A 143 -12.27 22.84 5.47
N PRO A 144 -13.17 22.10 6.16
CA PRO A 144 -13.73 22.58 7.42
C PRO A 144 -12.68 22.84 8.50
N PHE A 145 -11.59 22.07 8.51
CA PHE A 145 -10.48 22.30 9.42
C PHE A 145 -9.68 23.53 9.00
N LEU A 146 -9.29 23.63 7.72
CA LEU A 146 -8.51 24.77 7.21
C LEU A 146 -9.24 26.10 7.39
N ASN A 147 -10.56 26.14 7.17
CA ASN A 147 -11.37 27.33 7.38
C ASN A 147 -11.51 27.72 8.86
N ARG A 148 -11.37 26.78 9.80
CA ARG A 148 -11.32 27.11 11.23
C ARG A 148 -9.96 27.65 11.66
N CYS A 149 -8.92 27.27 10.91
CA CYS A 149 -7.54 27.66 11.11
C CYS A 149 -7.27 29.08 10.58
N ASP A 150 -7.99 29.47 9.53
CA ASP A 150 -7.97 30.79 8.88
C ASP A 150 -8.86 31.78 9.66
N GLU A 151 -8.31 32.40 10.71
CA GLU A 151 -9.06 33.27 11.63
C GLU A 151 -9.49 34.58 10.94
N ASP A 152 -8.65 35.09 10.04
CA ASP A 152 -8.89 36.36 9.34
C ASP A 152 -9.61 36.21 7.98
N ASN A 153 -9.86 34.97 7.55
CA ASN A 153 -10.60 34.59 6.34
C ASN A 153 -9.95 35.12 5.05
N ASP A 154 -8.62 35.24 5.00
CA ASP A 154 -7.88 35.68 3.82
C ASP A 154 -7.54 34.53 2.84
N HIS A 155 -7.99 33.31 3.17
CA HIS A 155 -7.70 32.05 2.47
C HIS A 155 -6.22 31.66 2.50
N ARG A 156 -5.45 32.14 3.48
CA ARG A 156 -4.03 31.84 3.71
C ARG A 156 -3.73 31.70 5.20
N ILE A 157 -3.57 30.45 5.61
CA ILE A 157 -3.16 30.15 6.99
C ILE A 157 -1.67 30.48 7.18
N THR A 158 -1.39 31.51 7.99
CA THR A 158 -0.06 31.95 8.41
C THR A 158 0.58 30.97 9.41
N LEU A 159 1.89 31.09 9.64
CA LEU A 159 2.59 30.22 10.59
C LEU A 159 2.04 30.36 12.02
N ALA A 160 1.69 31.59 12.41
CA ALA A 160 1.07 31.87 13.72
C ALA A 160 -0.31 31.21 13.85
N GLU A 161 -1.12 31.25 12.79
CA GLU A 161 -2.42 30.57 12.77
C GLU A 161 -2.26 29.05 12.82
N TRP A 162 -1.33 28.48 12.04
CA TRP A 162 -0.97 27.06 12.13
C TRP A 162 -0.55 26.66 13.54
N GLY A 163 0.25 27.50 14.20
CA GLY A 163 0.68 27.28 15.58
C GLY A 163 -0.47 27.19 16.56
N LYS A 164 -1.35 28.22 16.58
CA LYS A 164 -2.57 28.22 17.41
C LYS A 164 -3.46 27.01 17.14
N CYS A 165 -3.66 26.71 15.86
CA CYS A 165 -4.58 25.69 15.37
C CYS A 165 -4.10 24.26 15.69
N LEU A 166 -2.79 24.03 15.72
CA LEU A 166 -2.16 22.78 16.15
C LEU A 166 -1.85 22.75 17.65
N GLN A 167 -2.23 23.79 18.40
CA GLN A 167 -1.97 23.93 19.84
C GLN A 167 -0.48 23.87 20.18
N LEU A 168 0.34 24.47 19.31
CA LEU A 168 1.77 24.63 19.50
C LEU A 168 2.05 25.99 20.14
N GLU A 169 2.90 26.02 21.15
CA GLU A 169 3.33 27.28 21.76
C GLU A 169 4.34 27.98 20.83
N GLU A 170 4.30 29.32 20.79
CA GLU A 170 5.04 30.12 19.81
C GLU A 170 6.57 29.87 19.87
N TYR A 171 7.09 29.56 21.06
CA TYR A 171 8.50 29.21 21.24
C TYR A 171 8.86 27.82 20.69
N GLU A 172 7.94 26.84 20.71
CA GLU A 172 8.21 25.50 20.17
C GLU A 172 8.26 25.50 18.64
N LEU A 173 7.57 26.44 18.01
CA LEU A 173 7.61 26.65 16.56
C LEU A 173 8.96 27.24 16.13
N GLU A 174 9.46 28.23 16.87
CA GLU A 174 10.72 28.90 16.54
C GLU A 174 11.92 27.97 16.71
N ASP A 175 11.99 27.23 17.82
CA ASP A 175 13.05 26.23 18.07
C ASP A 175 13.10 25.15 16.97
N ARG A 176 11.95 24.64 16.53
CA ARG A 176 11.87 23.64 15.45
C ARG A 176 12.18 24.20 14.07
N CYS A 177 11.95 25.50 13.86
CA CYS A 177 12.34 26.15 12.62
C CYS A 177 13.86 26.31 12.56
N ASP A 178 14.51 26.67 13.66
CA ASP A 178 15.97 26.81 13.75
C ASP A 178 16.70 25.50 13.44
N GLU A 179 16.19 24.36 13.90
CA GLU A 179 16.73 23.02 13.56
C GLU A 179 16.77 22.74 12.04
N LEU A 180 15.88 23.35 11.25
CA LEU A 180 15.82 23.15 9.79
C LEU A 180 16.75 24.12 9.02
N VAL A 181 17.16 25.23 9.63
CA VAL A 181 18.07 26.21 9.00
C VAL A 181 19.52 25.69 9.02
N ASP A 182 19.86 24.84 9.99
CA ASP A 182 21.21 24.30 10.17
C ASP A 182 21.62 23.24 9.12
N GLU A 183 20.66 22.62 8.41
CA GLU A 183 20.97 21.61 7.40
C GLU A 183 21.33 22.21 6.01
N ASP A 184 21.03 23.50 5.78
CA ASP A 184 21.24 24.18 4.50
C ASP A 184 22.13 25.46 4.60
N GLY A 185 23.27 25.41 5.32
CA GLY A 185 24.45 26.20 4.92
C GLY A 185 25.35 26.87 5.98
N ASN A 186 26.54 26.27 6.18
CA ASN A 186 27.89 26.88 6.23
C ASN A 186 28.17 27.94 7.35
N THR A 187 29.13 27.82 8.28
CA THR A 187 30.57 27.53 8.13
C THR A 187 31.17 27.11 9.49
N LYS A 188 32.00 26.07 9.51
CA LYS A 188 33.08 26.00 10.49
C LYS A 188 34.05 27.15 10.23
N LYS A 189 34.06 28.16 11.09
CA LYS A 189 35.28 28.89 11.43
C LYS A 189 35.55 28.63 12.90
N GLU A 190 36.44 27.69 13.12
CA GLU A 190 37.19 27.59 14.37
C GLU A 190 38.02 28.88 14.48
N GLU A 191 37.90 29.56 15.61
CA GLU A 191 38.87 30.53 16.13
C GLU A 191 39.33 30.02 17.50
#